data_AF-A0A401SYQ6-F1
#
_entry.id   AF-A0A401SYQ6-F1
#
_cell.length_a   1.000
_cell.length_b   1.000
_cell.length_c   1.000
_cell.angle_alpha   90.00
_cell.angle_beta   90.00
_cell.angle_gamma   90.00
#
_symmetry.space_group_name_H-M   'P 1'
#
loop_
_entity.id
_entity.type
_entity.pdbx_description
1 polymer ?
#
loop_
_entity_poly.entity_id
_entity_poly.type
_entity_poly.pdbx_seq_one_letter_code
_entity_poly.pdbx_strand_id
1 'polypeptide(L)'
;MTVLLLFQVTRPPWLDGAHAQAFDEKAYLLSKTLKPGDDPYGRHAFNQQESDRLPSDRAIRDTRHYRCSALQYSPDLPVTSVIITFHNEARSTLLRTVKRYQHTITSHMRCPRHRMSRLLPVCS
;
A
#
# COMPACT_ATOMS: atom_id res chain seq x y z
N MET A 1 -21.65 11.18 1.79
CA MET A 1 -21.10 10.57 3.02
C MET A 1 -19.59 10.52 2.88
N THR A 2 -18.87 11.29 3.68
CA THR A 2 -17.39 11.26 3.70
C THR A 2 -16.97 10.16 4.66
N VAL A 3 -16.08 9.27 4.22
CA VAL A 3 -15.52 8.21 5.07
C VAL A 3 -14.04 8.53 5.28
N LEU A 4 -13.60 8.41 6.53
CA LEU A 4 -12.22 8.61 6.94
C LEU A 4 -11.59 7.25 7.21
N LEU A 5 -10.55 6.88 6.44
CA LEU A 5 -9.72 5.73 6.75
C LEU A 5 -8.47 6.22 7.50
N LEU A 6 -8.35 5.83 8.77
CA LEU A 6 -7.17 6.05 9.58
C LEU A 6 -6.32 4.78 9.55
N PHE A 7 -5.19 4.82 8.84
CA PHE A 7 -4.18 3.76 8.89
C PHE A 7 -3.07 4.19 9.84
N GLN A 8 -2.93 3.46 10.94
CA GLN A 8 -1.74 3.57 11.79
C GLN A 8 -0.63 2.72 11.17
N VAL A 9 0.55 3.29 10.96
CA VAL A 9 1.75 2.51 10.60
C VAL A 9 2.22 1.81 11.88
N THR A 10 1.51 0.75 12.27
CA THR A 10 1.93 -0.06 13.42
C THR A 10 3.16 -0.88 13.06
N ARG A 11 3.95 -1.19 14.09
CA ARG A 11 5.10 -2.08 14.00
C ARG A 11 4.74 -3.36 13.24
N PRO A 12 5.70 -3.93 12.49
CA PRO A 12 5.40 -5.05 11.62
C PRO A 12 4.83 -6.24 12.41
N PRO A 13 3.83 -6.95 11.87
CA PRO A 13 3.02 -7.95 12.58
C PRO A 13 3.77 -9.23 13.01
N TRP A 14 5.10 -9.28 12.90
CA TRP A 14 5.90 -10.39 13.44
C TRP A 14 6.02 -10.35 14.98
N LEU A 15 5.59 -9.26 15.62
CA LEU A 15 5.63 -9.10 17.09
C LEU A 15 4.36 -9.57 17.79
N ASP A 16 3.21 -9.61 17.11
CA ASP A 16 1.93 -10.00 17.71
C ASP A 16 1.30 -11.09 16.85
N GLY A 17 1.29 -12.32 17.36
CA GLY A 17 0.78 -13.53 16.68
C GLY A 17 -0.74 -13.57 16.53
N ALA A 18 -1.35 -12.51 15.99
CA ALA A 18 -2.79 -12.37 15.85
C ALA A 18 -3.19 -12.18 14.38
N HIS A 19 -3.81 -13.23 13.84
CA HIS A 19 -4.79 -13.21 12.73
C HIS A 19 -4.71 -12.04 11.74
N ALA A 20 -3.89 -12.18 10.71
CA ALA A 20 -4.17 -11.51 9.44
C ALA A 20 -5.40 -12.20 8.81
N GLN A 21 -6.61 -11.77 9.16
CA GLN A 21 -7.78 -12.13 8.38
C GLN A 21 -7.54 -11.67 6.95
N ALA A 22 -7.50 -12.64 6.02
CA ALA A 22 -7.30 -12.34 4.61
C ALA A 22 -8.48 -11.46 4.14
N PHE A 23 -8.18 -10.23 3.71
CA PHE A 23 -9.18 -9.34 3.17
C PHE A 23 -9.66 -9.85 1.80
N ASP A 24 -10.96 -10.11 1.64
CA ASP A 24 -11.54 -10.52 0.37
C ASP A 24 -11.71 -9.31 -0.57
N GLU A 25 -10.65 -9.07 -1.34
CA GLU A 25 -10.59 -8.03 -2.36
C GLU A 25 -11.67 -8.21 -3.44
N LYS A 26 -11.98 -9.44 -3.84
CA LYS A 26 -12.95 -9.69 -4.91
C LYS A 26 -14.35 -9.30 -4.45
N ALA A 27 -14.77 -9.72 -3.27
CA ALA A 27 -16.07 -9.33 -2.71
C ALA A 27 -16.17 -7.80 -2.54
N TYR A 28 -15.08 -7.15 -2.12
CA TYR A 28 -15.06 -5.71 -1.95
C TYR A 28 -15.26 -4.96 -3.28
N LEU A 29 -14.60 -5.38 -4.36
CA LEU A 29 -14.74 -4.77 -5.68
C LEU A 29 -16.12 -5.05 -6.31
N LEU A 30 -16.57 -6.31 -6.25
CA LEU A 30 -17.83 -6.76 -6.87
C LEU A 30 -19.07 -6.04 -6.33
N SER A 31 -19.01 -5.58 -5.08
CA SER A 31 -20.13 -4.87 -4.45
C SER A 31 -20.46 -3.49 -5.07
N LYS A 32 -19.60 -2.93 -5.93
CA LYS A 32 -19.87 -1.65 -6.62
C LYS A 32 -19.29 -1.61 -8.03
N THR A 33 -19.54 -2.65 -8.82
CA THR A 33 -19.20 -2.69 -10.25
C THR A 33 -20.18 -1.85 -11.09
N LEU A 34 -19.69 -1.30 -12.20
CA LEU A 34 -20.54 -0.71 -13.24
C LEU A 34 -21.51 -1.74 -13.82
N LYS A 35 -22.76 -1.35 -14.09
CA LYS A 35 -23.69 -2.22 -14.80
C LYS A 35 -23.34 -2.24 -16.29
N PRO A 36 -23.62 -3.34 -17.00
CA PRO A 36 -23.45 -3.38 -18.46
C PRO A 36 -24.31 -2.27 -19.11
N GLY A 37 -23.67 -1.31 -19.76
CA GLY A 37 -24.32 -0.17 -20.42
C GLY A 37 -24.28 1.16 -19.67
N ASP A 38 -23.76 1.21 -18.44
CA ASP A 38 -23.51 2.47 -17.73
C ASP A 38 -22.28 3.21 -18.33
N ASP A 39 -22.29 4.54 -18.28
CA ASP A 39 -21.13 5.36 -18.68
C ASP A 39 -19.96 5.15 -17.68
N PRO A 40 -18.80 4.62 -18.13
CA PRO A 40 -17.65 4.36 -17.27
C PRO A 40 -16.98 5.63 -16.72
N TYR A 41 -17.26 6.80 -17.29
CA TYR A 41 -16.75 8.10 -16.83
C TYR A 41 -17.78 8.92 -16.04
N GLY A 42 -19.05 8.50 -16.02
CA GLY A 42 -20.14 9.30 -15.48
C GLY A 42 -20.11 9.44 -13.95
N ARG A 43 -19.54 8.46 -13.24
CA ARG A 43 -19.46 8.47 -11.76
C ARG A 43 -18.14 9.04 -11.23
N HIS A 44 -17.08 8.81 -11.98
CA HIS A 44 -15.74 9.24 -11.67
C HIS A 44 -15.14 9.67 -13.02
N ALA A 45 -14.53 10.86 -13.12
CA ALA A 45 -14.01 11.42 -14.38
C ALA A 45 -12.80 10.64 -14.96
N PHE A 46 -12.66 9.36 -14.63
CA PHE A 46 -11.71 8.39 -15.13
C PHE A 46 -12.44 7.08 -15.46
N ASN A 47 -11.81 6.24 -16.29
CA ASN A 47 -12.40 4.97 -16.69
C ASN A 47 -12.45 3.98 -15.50
N GLN A 48 -13.62 3.86 -14.86
CA GLN A 48 -13.79 2.97 -13.73
C GLN A 48 -13.66 1.49 -14.15
N GLN A 49 -14.14 1.11 -15.33
CA GLN A 49 -14.05 -0.27 -15.82
C GLN A 49 -12.59 -0.75 -15.93
N GLU A 50 -11.72 0.08 -16.49
CA GLU A 50 -10.29 -0.22 -16.57
C GLU A 50 -9.61 -0.17 -15.18
N SER A 51 -10.05 0.73 -14.30
CA SER A 51 -9.55 0.80 -12.92
C SER A 51 -9.86 -0.48 -12.13
N ASP A 52 -11.06 -1.04 -12.30
CA ASP A 52 -11.52 -2.26 -11.61
C ASP A 52 -10.87 -3.53 -12.18
N ARG A 53 -10.44 -3.50 -13.45
CA ARG A 53 -9.69 -4.60 -14.08
C ARG A 53 -8.25 -4.71 -13.57
N LEU A 54 -7.68 -3.60 -13.09
CA LEU A 54 -6.30 -3.55 -12.63
C LEU A 54 -6.15 -4.18 -11.24
N PRO A 55 -5.13 -5.03 -11.01
CA PRO A 55 -4.89 -5.63 -9.71
C PRO A 55 -4.48 -4.55 -8.69
N SER A 56 -4.95 -4.67 -7.45
CA SER A 56 -4.66 -3.69 -6.40
C SER A 56 -3.19 -3.68 -5.96
N ASP A 57 -2.44 -4.74 -6.22
CA ASP A 57 -1.03 -4.94 -5.88
C ASP A 57 -0.08 -4.77 -7.08
N ARG A 58 -0.52 -4.10 -8.16
CA ARG A 58 0.31 -3.89 -9.34
C ARG A 58 1.72 -3.38 -9.00
N ALA A 59 2.74 -4.04 -9.54
CA ALA A 59 4.11 -3.57 -9.44
C ALA A 59 4.27 -2.31 -10.30
N ILE A 60 4.59 -1.17 -9.67
CA ILE A 60 4.97 0.05 -10.39
C ILE A 60 6.49 0.09 -10.40
N ARG A 61 7.06 0.30 -11.59
CA ARG A 61 8.50 0.47 -11.77
C ARG A 61 9.01 1.60 -10.88
N ASP A 62 10.17 1.39 -10.27
CA ASP A 62 10.85 2.43 -9.54
C ASP A 62 11.34 3.53 -10.50
N THR A 63 10.84 4.75 -10.32
CA THR A 63 11.23 5.93 -11.10
C THR A 63 12.23 6.80 -10.36
N ARG A 64 12.71 6.38 -9.18
CA ARG A 64 13.69 7.12 -8.40
C ARG A 64 15.03 7.18 -9.13
N HIS A 65 15.75 8.28 -8.93
CA HIS A 65 17.12 8.44 -9.40
C HIS A 65 18.05 7.42 -8.70
N TYR A 66 19.08 6.93 -9.39
CA TYR A 66 19.99 5.88 -8.86
C TYR A 66 20.65 6.23 -7.52
N ARG A 67 20.85 7.52 -7.24
CA ARG A 67 21.40 7.97 -5.94
C ARG A 67 20.42 7.75 -4.79
N CYS A 68 19.12 7.78 -5.06
CA CYS A 68 18.09 7.57 -4.05
C CYS A 68 17.95 6.09 -3.65
N SER A 69 18.31 5.14 -4.52
CA SER A 69 18.34 3.71 -4.17
C SER A 69 19.51 3.33 -3.26
N ALA A 70 20.55 4.16 -3.18
CA ALA A 70 21.72 3.93 -2.33
C ALA A 70 21.58 4.53 -0.92
N LEU A 71 20.54 5.34 -0.66
CA LEU A 71 20.29 5.94 0.65
C LEU A 71 19.70 4.89 1.60
N GLN A 72 20.29 4.77 2.78
CA GLN A 72 19.76 3.96 3.87
C GLN A 72 19.07 4.86 4.89
N TYR A 73 17.84 4.53 5.23
CA TYR A 73 17.08 5.20 6.28
C TYR A 73 17.27 4.46 7.60
N SER A 74 17.27 5.19 8.72
CA SER A 74 17.34 4.60 10.07
C SER A 74 16.20 3.59 10.26
N PRO A 75 16.40 2.46 10.96
CA PRO A 75 15.30 1.57 11.32
C PRO A 75 14.30 2.22 12.30
N ASP A 76 14.73 3.24 13.04
CA ASP A 76 13.95 3.92 14.07
C ASP A 76 13.23 5.16 13.50
N LEU A 77 12.35 4.95 12.54
CA LEU A 77 11.44 6.01 12.07
C LEU A 77 10.26 6.17 13.05
N PRO A 78 9.83 7.41 13.34
CA PRO A 78 8.64 7.63 14.17
C PRO A 78 7.41 7.02 13.52
N VAL A 79 6.50 6.50 14.34
CA VAL A 79 5.19 6.02 13.87
C VAL A 79 4.40 7.19 13.29
N THR A 80 3.98 7.05 12.05
CA THR A 80 3.15 8.05 11.36
C THR A 80 1.74 7.50 11.15
N SER A 81 0.72 8.32 11.39
CA SER A 81 -0.65 8.01 10.99
C SER A 81 -0.93 8.57 9.60
N VAL A 82 -1.56 7.77 8.75
CA VAL A 82 -2.00 8.17 7.41
C VAL A 82 -3.51 8.30 7.44
N ILE A 83 -4.00 9.50 7.14
CA ILE A 83 -5.42 9.83 7.11
C ILE A 83 -5.84 9.98 5.64
N ILE A 84 -6.73 9.09 5.17
CA ILE A 84 -7.27 9.13 3.82
C ILE A 84 -8.75 9.55 3.91
N THR A 85 -9.05 10.78 3.52
CA THR A 85 -10.42 11.26 3.31
C THR A 85 -10.87 10.90 1.90
N PHE A 86 -12.02 10.26 1.77
CA PHE A 86 -12.61 10.02 0.45
C PHE A 86 -14.11 10.30 0.45
N HIS A 87 -14.59 10.80 -0.68
CA HIS A 87 -16.00 11.06 -0.93
C HIS A 87 -16.37 10.44 -2.27
N ASN A 88 -17.24 9.43 -2.25
CA ASN A 88 -17.68 8.73 -3.47
C ASN A 88 -16.50 8.35 -4.40
N GLU A 89 -15.44 7.74 -3.86
CA GLU A 89 -14.30 7.24 -4.66
C GLU A 89 -14.58 5.82 -5.19
N ALA A 90 -13.91 5.43 -6.28
CA ALA A 90 -13.95 4.06 -6.77
C ALA A 90 -13.21 3.11 -5.81
N ARG A 91 -13.82 1.95 -5.54
CA ARG A 91 -13.30 0.96 -4.58
C ARG A 91 -11.93 0.43 -5.00
N SER A 92 -11.71 0.21 -6.30
CA SER A 92 -10.41 -0.21 -6.86
C SER A 92 -9.31 0.81 -6.60
N THR A 93 -9.58 2.09 -6.82
CA THR A 93 -8.62 3.18 -6.60
C THR A 93 -8.25 3.30 -5.12
N LEU A 94 -9.23 3.23 -4.23
CA LEU A 94 -9.00 3.31 -2.79
C LEU A 94 -8.17 2.12 -2.27
N LEU A 95 -8.54 0.89 -2.65
CA LEU A 95 -7.82 -0.32 -2.23
C LEU A 95 -6.38 -0.33 -2.74
N ARG A 96 -6.17 0.09 -3.99
CA ARG A 96 -4.84 0.23 -4.59
C ARG A 96 -3.98 1.24 -3.84
N THR A 97 -4.57 2.34 -3.38
CA THR A 97 -3.88 3.35 -2.57
C THR A 97 -3.39 2.74 -1.27
N VAL A 98 -4.27 2.06 -0.53
CA VAL A 98 -3.91 1.38 0.73
C VAL A 98 -2.81 0.33 0.52
N LYS A 99 -2.96 -0.57 -0.48
CA LYS A 99 -1.93 -1.58 -0.77
C LYS A 99 -0.60 -0.96 -1.19
N ARG A 100 -0.62 0.14 -1.95
CA ARG A 100 0.58 0.88 -2.33
C ARG A 100 1.30 1.44 -1.11
N TYR A 101 0.59 2.05 -0.17
CA TYR A 101 1.17 2.53 1.08
C TYR A 101 1.78 1.38 1.88
N GLN A 102 1.04 0.29 2.07
CA GLN A 102 1.53 -0.90 2.77
C GLN A 102 2.81 -1.44 2.13
N HIS A 103 2.83 -1.61 0.80
CA HIS A 103 3.99 -2.12 0.07
C HIS A 103 5.18 -1.18 0.15
N THR A 104 4.97 0.14 -0.01
CA THR A 104 6.03 1.15 0.02
C THR A 104 6.69 1.22 1.39
N ILE A 105 5.88 1.27 2.46
CA ILE A 105 6.35 1.31 3.84
C ILE A 105 7.07 0.01 4.17
N THR A 106 6.51 -1.15 3.82
CA THR A 106 7.17 -2.44 4.03
C THR A 106 8.42 -2.58 3.18
N SER A 107 8.54 -1.92 2.02
CA SER A 107 9.76 -1.93 1.20
C SER A 107 10.85 -0.98 1.71
N HIS A 108 10.48 0.18 2.29
CA HIS A 108 11.41 1.06 2.99
C HIS A 108 11.85 0.45 4.34
N MET A 109 10.98 -0.31 5.01
CA MET A 109 11.29 -1.10 6.21
C MET A 109 11.84 -2.51 5.91
N ARG A 110 11.91 -2.94 4.63
CA ARG A 110 12.59 -4.18 4.22
C ARG A 110 14.10 -3.91 4.11
N CYS A 111 14.69 -3.52 5.23
CA CYS A 111 16.07 -3.86 5.54
C CYS A 111 15.99 -5.02 6.55
N PRO A 112 16.22 -6.29 6.16
CA PRO A 112 16.14 -7.39 7.09
C PRO A 112 17.36 -7.41 8.03
N ARG A 113 17.06 -7.27 9.32
CA ARG A 113 17.68 -7.92 10.48
C ARG A 113 19.21 -7.85 10.60
N HIS A 114 19.65 -7.05 11.59
CA HIS A 114 20.68 -7.51 12.51
C HIS A 114 20.36 -8.93 12.99
N ARG A 115 21.13 -9.92 12.52
CA ARG A 115 21.77 -10.98 13.33
C ARG A 115 22.51 -11.93 12.38
N MET A 116 23.81 -11.70 12.21
CA MET A 116 24.77 -12.79 12.27
C MET A 116 25.92 -12.33 13.16
N SER A 117 25.95 -12.93 14.33
CA SER A 117 27.12 -13.01 15.18
C SER A 117 28.34 -13.49 14.39
N ARG A 118 29.46 -12.79 14.59
CA ARG A 118 30.87 -13.10 14.25
C ARG A 118 31.45 -12.50 12.96
N LEU A 119 32.46 -11.67 13.24
CA LEU A 119 33.67 -11.31 12.48
C LEU A 119 33.59 -10.18 11.43
N LEU A 120 34.05 -9.02 11.92
CA LEU A 120 34.67 -7.85 11.28
C LEU A 120 35.57 -8.16 10.05
N PRO A 121 35.92 -7.18 9.18
CA PRO A 121 36.22 -5.80 9.57
C PRO A 121 35.65 -4.64 8.72
N VAL A 122 35.38 -3.59 9.49
CA VAL A 122 35.62 -2.16 9.24
C VAL A 122 36.42 -1.90 7.95
N CYS A 123 35.84 -1.13 7.03
CA CYS A 123 36.63 -0.40 6.04
C CYS A 123 37.33 0.78 6.74
N SER A 124 38.63 0.60 7.01
CA SER A 124 39.66 1.64 6.91
C SER A 124 40.92 0.95 6.42
#